data_AF-A0A6A4XR26-F1
#
_entry.id   AF-A0A6A4XR26-F1
#
_cell.length_a   1.000
_cell.length_b   1.000
_cell.length_c   1.000
_cell.angle_alpha   90.00
_cell.angle_beta   90.00
_cell.angle_gamma   90.00
#
_symmetry.space_group_name_H-M   'P 1'
#
loop_
_entity.id
_entity.type
_entity.pdbx_description
1 polymer ?
#
loop_
_entity_poly.entity_id
_entity_poly.type
_entity_poly.pdbx_seq_one_letter_code
_entity_poly.pdbx_strand_id
1 'polypeptide(L)'
;AWLSDEDPDLEGLSQPAEGNTVTPKYVTPEKWMKPARKLSKFFSGGEYPAFCDDERIHVLVVVPSGKVTALEESKEDVEKLPITRKRWAELNKVLDVQKKMKLDGMPSSIAYSDLSWNMVEPIFEEYTIPYRPPKKEIDLNEMDGLYSCLLRFTKTFGRIFSGKEAKRLFFIAPILAYVSYLFGGNVQILVEVNVVGEKVHTNGRFEFVLRRGSKRICIVEAMKDDMDQGLAQNLVGCEALADVEQLDVVYGIVTNYTQWIFFKSEKDWIHQHNTTIQLDQDDLPAQESLRNIAEIIYGILSDDNESNNE
;
A
#
# COMPACT_ATOMS: atom_id res chain seq x y z
N ALA A 1 26.63 10.27 -3.90
CA ALA A 1 27.53 11.27 -3.28
C ALA A 1 28.29 11.96 -4.41
N TRP A 2 28.50 13.28 -4.36
CA TRP A 2 29.19 14.02 -5.42
C TRP A 2 30.67 14.23 -5.05
N LEU A 3 31.54 13.95 -6.01
CA LEU A 3 32.99 14.14 -5.94
C LEU A 3 33.33 15.62 -6.22
N SER A 4 34.43 16.10 -5.67
CA SER A 4 34.98 17.45 -5.92
C SER A 4 35.54 17.52 -7.35
N ASP A 5 35.46 18.67 -8.02
CA ASP A 5 36.04 18.89 -9.36
C ASP A 5 37.57 18.72 -9.39
N GLU A 6 38.22 18.82 -8.23
CA GLU A 6 39.67 18.65 -8.04
C GLU A 6 40.04 17.25 -7.50
N ASP A 7 39.07 16.32 -7.40
CA ASP A 7 39.33 14.95 -6.93
C ASP A 7 40.03 14.13 -8.03
N PRO A 8 41.21 13.55 -7.78
CA PRO A 8 41.92 12.73 -8.76
C PRO A 8 41.14 11.48 -9.19
N ASP A 9 40.19 11.00 -8.38
CA ASP A 9 39.29 9.91 -8.76
C ASP A 9 38.26 10.37 -9.82
N LEU A 10 38.02 11.68 -9.96
CA LEU A 10 37.18 12.29 -11.02
C LEU A 10 37.92 12.42 -12.36
N GLU A 11 39.25 12.65 -12.33
CA GLU A 11 40.09 12.58 -13.54
C GLU A 11 40.11 11.16 -14.13
N GLY A 12 40.01 10.12 -13.28
CA GLY A 12 39.92 8.74 -13.73
C GLY A 12 38.56 8.38 -14.38
N LEU A 13 37.48 8.99 -13.92
CA LEU A 13 36.11 8.78 -14.45
C LEU A 13 35.81 9.60 -15.73
N SER A 14 36.57 10.66 -15.98
CA SER A 14 36.43 11.51 -17.17
C SER A 14 37.29 11.07 -18.35
N GLN A 15 38.19 10.10 -18.16
CA GLN A 15 38.87 9.44 -19.27
C GLN A 15 37.94 8.41 -19.92
N PRO A 16 37.68 8.51 -21.25
CA PRO A 16 36.80 7.58 -21.92
C PRO A 16 37.46 6.20 -21.97
N ALA A 17 36.88 5.21 -21.30
CA ALA A 17 37.02 3.83 -21.75
C ALA A 17 36.32 3.76 -23.13
N GLU A 18 36.99 3.14 -24.12
CA GLU A 18 36.52 3.10 -25.51
C GLU A 18 35.01 2.82 -25.60
N GLY A 19 34.26 3.82 -26.03
CA GLY A 19 32.84 3.70 -26.38
C GLY A 19 31.82 4.39 -25.45
N ASN A 20 32.18 4.91 -24.27
CA ASN A 20 31.20 5.55 -23.38
C ASN A 20 31.67 6.94 -22.89
N THR A 21 31.01 8.00 -23.38
CA THR A 21 31.10 9.35 -22.79
C THR A 21 30.07 9.49 -21.67
N VAL A 22 30.52 9.47 -20.42
CA VAL A 22 29.70 9.83 -19.24
C VAL A 22 30.05 11.25 -18.84
N THR A 23 29.09 12.19 -18.91
CA THR A 23 29.25 13.55 -18.40
C THR A 23 28.59 13.71 -17.03
N PRO A 24 29.32 14.12 -15.98
CA PRO A 24 28.72 14.41 -14.68
C PRO A 24 27.85 15.67 -14.73
N LYS A 25 26.74 15.68 -13.98
CA LYS A 25 25.81 16.82 -13.87
C LYS A 25 25.51 17.10 -12.40
N TYR A 26 25.97 18.24 -11.88
CA TYR A 26 25.88 18.58 -10.45
C TYR A 26 24.53 19.19 -10.06
N VAL A 27 24.00 18.78 -8.90
CA VAL A 27 22.78 19.34 -8.30
C VAL A 27 23.17 20.03 -6.99
N THR A 28 23.30 21.35 -7.07
CA THR A 28 23.49 22.39 -6.02
C THR A 28 24.86 22.52 -5.29
N PRO A 29 25.27 23.75 -4.91
CA PRO A 29 26.68 24.08 -4.59
C PRO A 29 27.15 23.80 -3.15
N GLU A 30 26.27 23.42 -2.22
CA GLU A 30 26.50 23.69 -0.78
C GLU A 30 26.83 22.46 0.09
N LYS A 31 27.06 21.27 -0.49
CA LYS A 31 27.39 20.07 0.30
C LYS A 31 28.55 19.26 -0.29
N TRP A 32 29.77 19.66 0.04
CA TRP A 32 31.01 19.00 -0.38
C TRP A 32 31.51 18.03 0.71
N MET A 33 32.03 16.86 0.31
CA MET A 33 32.76 15.97 1.22
C MET A 33 34.15 16.55 1.53
N LYS A 34 34.71 16.23 2.71
CA LYS A 34 36.08 16.63 3.07
C LYS A 34 37.09 15.93 2.15
N PRO A 35 38.03 16.65 1.51
CA PRO A 35 38.91 16.14 0.43
C PRO A 35 39.94 15.06 0.85
N ALA A 36 40.06 14.74 2.14
CA ALA A 36 41.06 13.80 2.64
C ALA A 36 40.63 12.32 2.62
N ARG A 37 39.46 11.97 2.07
CA ARG A 37 38.88 10.62 2.17
C ARG A 37 38.72 9.93 0.83
N LYS A 38 39.63 8.99 0.55
CA LYS A 38 39.61 8.14 -0.64
C LYS A 38 38.50 7.08 -0.56
N LEU A 39 37.63 7.02 -1.57
CA LEU A 39 36.57 6.02 -1.73
C LEU A 39 37.10 4.58 -1.87
N SER A 40 38.33 4.42 -2.35
CA SER A 40 38.98 3.12 -2.57
C SER A 40 39.09 2.24 -1.32
N LYS A 41 39.04 2.84 -0.11
CA LYS A 41 39.03 2.09 1.15
C LYS A 41 37.76 1.26 1.37
N PHE A 42 36.67 1.54 0.66
CA PHE A 42 35.39 0.86 0.84
C PHE A 42 35.08 -0.18 -0.25
N PHE A 43 35.90 -0.25 -1.30
CA PHE A 43 35.65 -1.08 -2.48
C PHE A 43 36.78 -2.06 -2.85
N SER A 44 37.83 -2.17 -2.04
CA SER A 44 38.82 -3.24 -2.23
C SER A 44 38.29 -4.56 -1.67
N GLY A 45 38.08 -5.56 -2.54
CA GLY A 45 37.58 -6.90 -2.20
C GLY A 45 38.47 -7.69 -1.24
N GLY A 46 38.39 -7.33 0.05
CA GLY A 46 38.96 -8.00 1.22
C GLY A 46 38.05 -7.75 2.44
N GLU A 47 38.38 -8.35 3.59
CA GLU A 47 37.55 -8.30 4.81
C GLU A 47 37.05 -6.88 5.12
N TYR A 48 35.73 -6.73 5.09
CA TYR A 48 35.07 -5.45 5.34
C TYR A 48 35.31 -5.01 6.79
N PRO A 49 35.62 -3.72 7.04
CA PRO A 49 35.72 -3.22 8.39
C PRO A 49 34.37 -3.36 9.13
N ALA A 50 34.43 -3.56 10.44
CA ALA A 50 33.24 -3.66 11.28
C ALA A 50 32.33 -2.42 11.09
N PHE A 51 31.04 -2.68 11.03
CA PHE A 51 29.98 -1.71 10.83
C PHE A 51 30.12 -0.52 11.80
N CYS A 52 30.15 0.70 11.27
CA CYS A 52 30.28 1.94 12.03
C CYS A 52 29.08 2.85 11.70
N ASP A 53 28.26 3.16 12.70
CA ASP A 53 26.98 3.89 12.55
C ASP A 53 27.14 5.38 12.21
N ASP A 54 28.35 5.92 12.29
CA ASP A 54 28.57 7.36 12.23
C ASP A 54 28.58 7.92 10.80
N GLU A 55 28.73 7.08 9.76
CA GLU A 55 28.92 7.56 8.38
C GLU A 55 28.32 6.64 7.30
N ARG A 56 27.31 7.14 6.57
CA ARG A 56 26.65 6.43 5.46
C ARG A 56 27.02 7.06 4.12
N ILE A 57 27.54 6.28 3.17
CA ILE A 57 27.77 6.70 1.78
C ILE A 57 26.68 6.09 0.89
N HIS A 58 26.06 6.90 0.03
CA HIS A 58 25.10 6.43 -0.98
C HIS A 58 25.72 6.59 -2.37
N VAL A 59 25.88 5.47 -3.08
CA VAL A 59 26.40 5.41 -4.45
C VAL A 59 25.24 5.13 -5.40
N LEU A 60 25.07 6.01 -6.39
CA LEU A 60 24.10 5.84 -7.46
C LEU A 60 24.83 5.24 -8.66
N VAL A 61 24.52 4.00 -9.03
CA VAL A 61 25.07 3.36 -10.23
C VAL A 61 24.04 3.47 -11.35
N VAL A 62 24.40 4.14 -12.44
CA VAL A 62 23.58 4.23 -13.64
C VAL A 62 24.08 3.19 -14.63
N VAL A 63 23.28 2.15 -14.87
CA VAL A 63 23.58 1.13 -15.88
C VAL A 63 22.89 1.54 -17.19
N PRO A 64 23.61 1.69 -18.32
CA PRO A 64 22.98 1.97 -19.61
C PRO A 64 22.09 0.81 -20.02
N SER A 65 20.85 1.10 -20.41
CA SER A 65 19.96 0.10 -21.00
C SER A 65 20.49 -0.31 -22.38
N GLY A 66 20.79 -1.60 -22.53
CA GLY A 66 21.15 -2.21 -23.80
C GLY A 66 22.60 -2.63 -23.94
N LYS A 67 22.96 -3.74 -23.27
CA LYS A 67 23.88 -4.81 -23.74
C LYS A 67 24.12 -5.78 -22.58
N VAL A 68 23.18 -6.70 -22.37
CA VAL A 68 23.50 -7.98 -21.72
C VAL A 68 23.60 -8.99 -22.86
N THR A 69 24.82 -9.34 -23.24
CA THR A 69 25.08 -10.43 -24.18
C THR A 69 24.77 -11.75 -23.47
N ALA A 70 23.79 -12.46 -24.03
CA ALA A 70 23.42 -13.80 -23.64
C ALA A 70 24.62 -14.75 -23.78
N LEU A 71 24.91 -15.48 -22.71
CA LEU A 71 25.50 -16.81 -22.81
C LEU A 71 24.36 -17.78 -22.50
N GLU A 72 23.83 -18.36 -23.57
CA GLU A 72 22.87 -19.45 -23.55
C GLU A 72 23.53 -20.69 -22.96
N GLU A 73 23.00 -21.18 -21.84
CA GLU A 73 23.02 -22.62 -21.55
C GLU A 73 21.57 -23.09 -21.41
N SER A 74 21.20 -23.91 -22.39
CA SER A 74 19.94 -24.60 -22.52
C SER A 74 19.67 -25.55 -21.33
N LYS A 75 18.49 -25.44 -20.70
CA LYS A 75 17.47 -26.50 -20.66
C LYS A 75 16.33 -26.14 -19.68
N GLU A 76 15.13 -26.42 -20.17
CA GLU A 76 13.82 -26.47 -19.50
C GLU A 76 13.16 -25.13 -19.14
N ASP A 77 12.03 -24.89 -19.82
CA ASP A 77 10.96 -23.98 -19.43
C ASP A 77 10.50 -24.30 -17.99
N VAL A 78 11.15 -23.66 -17.02
CA VAL A 78 10.66 -23.58 -15.64
C VAL A 78 10.02 -22.21 -15.47
N GLU A 79 8.70 -22.19 -15.67
CA GLU A 79 7.72 -21.65 -14.72
C GLU A 79 8.09 -20.34 -13.98
N LYS A 80 7.25 -19.30 -14.17
CA LYS A 80 7.26 -18.01 -13.42
C LYS A 80 7.73 -18.17 -11.95
N LEU A 81 8.92 -17.69 -11.61
CA LEU A 81 9.48 -17.64 -10.25
C LEU A 81 9.63 -16.19 -9.76
N PRO A 82 9.44 -15.86 -8.47
CA PRO A 82 8.18 -15.82 -7.73
C PRO A 82 7.78 -14.40 -7.29
N ILE A 83 6.46 -14.19 -7.11
CA ILE A 83 5.83 -13.08 -6.37
C ILE A 83 6.40 -13.10 -4.94
N THR A 84 7.39 -12.24 -4.66
CA THR A 84 8.14 -12.30 -3.40
C THR A 84 7.75 -11.14 -2.50
N ARG A 85 6.84 -11.41 -1.57
CA ARG A 85 6.59 -10.57 -0.39
C ARG A 85 7.21 -11.27 0.83
N LYS A 86 8.34 -10.76 1.33
CA LYS A 86 9.04 -11.33 2.51
C LYS A 86 8.08 -11.46 3.71
N ARG A 87 7.25 -10.45 3.90
CA ARG A 87 6.21 -10.41 4.94
C ARG A 87 5.20 -11.56 4.89
N TRP A 88 4.98 -12.22 3.75
CA TRP A 88 4.11 -13.41 3.71
C TRP A 88 4.66 -14.56 4.53
N ALA A 89 5.98 -14.78 4.49
CA ALA A 89 6.62 -15.82 5.27
C ALA A 89 6.55 -15.53 6.77
N GLU A 90 6.70 -14.27 7.17
CA GLU A 90 6.52 -13.83 8.57
C GLU A 90 5.08 -13.96 9.02
N LEU A 91 4.13 -13.52 8.19
CA LEU A 91 2.71 -13.62 8.46
C LEU A 91 2.29 -15.09 8.62
N ASN A 92 2.71 -15.97 7.71
CA ASN A 92 2.40 -17.39 7.81
C ASN A 92 2.95 -18.04 9.08
N LYS A 93 4.10 -17.61 9.61
CA LYS A 93 4.58 -18.11 10.92
C LYS A 93 3.58 -17.78 12.03
N VAL A 94 3.03 -16.57 12.05
CA VAL A 94 2.02 -16.16 13.04
C VAL A 94 0.71 -16.91 12.83
N LEU A 95 0.23 -16.99 11.58
CA LEU A 95 -1.01 -17.70 11.22
C LEU A 95 -0.94 -19.20 11.56
N ASP A 96 0.19 -19.85 11.28
CA ASP A 96 0.38 -21.27 11.56
C ASP A 96 0.48 -21.58 13.06
N VAL A 97 1.03 -20.65 13.87
CA VAL A 97 1.01 -20.76 15.33
C VAL A 97 -0.42 -20.66 15.85
N GLN A 98 -1.20 -19.69 15.38
CA GLN A 98 -2.61 -19.56 15.76
C GLN A 98 -3.43 -20.78 15.35
N LYS A 99 -3.15 -21.34 14.16
CA LYS A 99 -3.75 -22.59 13.69
C LYS A 99 -3.50 -23.75 14.64
N LYS A 100 -2.27 -23.92 15.13
CA LYS A 100 -1.92 -25.00 16.08
C LYS A 100 -2.55 -24.83 17.46
N MET A 101 -2.84 -23.59 17.88
CA MET A 101 -3.53 -23.31 19.14
C MET A 101 -5.02 -23.65 19.07
N LYS A 102 -5.63 -23.66 17.88
CA LYS A 102 -6.99 -24.14 17.64
C LYS A 102 -6.94 -25.66 17.35
N LEU A 103 -7.30 -26.49 18.35
CA LEU A 103 -7.27 -27.96 18.29
C LEU A 103 -7.80 -28.59 16.97
N ASP A 104 -7.26 -29.78 16.64
CA ASP A 104 -7.48 -30.59 15.43
C ASP A 104 -8.94 -30.69 14.95
N GLY A 105 -9.16 -30.38 13.67
CA GLY A 105 -10.39 -30.74 12.93
C GLY A 105 -11.08 -29.65 12.09
N MET A 106 -10.57 -28.40 12.09
CA MET A 106 -11.13 -27.28 11.31
C MET A 106 -10.29 -26.96 10.06
N PRO A 107 -10.89 -26.38 8.98
CA PRO A 107 -10.28 -26.29 7.66
C PRO A 107 -9.00 -25.43 7.63
N SER A 108 -8.26 -25.53 6.53
CA SER A 108 -6.82 -25.29 6.37
C SER A 108 -6.27 -23.87 6.65
N SER A 109 -7.09 -22.87 7.03
CA SER A 109 -6.72 -21.44 7.14
C SER A 109 -7.39 -20.70 8.32
N ILE A 110 -6.77 -19.60 8.80
CA ILE A 110 -7.27 -18.77 9.92
C ILE A 110 -8.19 -17.65 9.44
N ALA A 111 -9.35 -17.48 10.09
CA ALA A 111 -10.30 -16.40 9.82
C ALA A 111 -9.74 -15.04 10.24
N TYR A 112 -10.00 -13.98 9.46
CA TYR A 112 -9.61 -12.60 9.82
C TYR A 112 -10.09 -12.19 11.22
N SER A 113 -11.30 -12.63 11.61
CA SER A 113 -11.91 -12.34 12.90
C SER A 113 -11.17 -12.93 14.10
N ASP A 114 -10.27 -13.89 13.87
CA ASP A 114 -9.52 -14.58 14.92
C ASP A 114 -8.13 -13.97 15.17
N LEU A 115 -7.74 -12.97 14.37
CA LEU A 115 -6.46 -12.29 14.50
C LEU A 115 -6.63 -11.00 15.28
N SER A 116 -5.80 -10.76 16.28
CA SER A 116 -5.72 -9.44 16.93
C SER A 116 -4.57 -8.63 16.35
N TRP A 117 -4.68 -7.30 16.43
CA TRP A 117 -3.66 -6.38 15.94
C TRP A 117 -2.27 -6.69 16.51
N ASN A 118 -2.16 -6.87 17.83
CA ASN A 118 -0.89 -7.16 18.52
C ASN A 118 -0.12 -8.37 17.96
N MET A 119 -0.80 -9.31 17.28
CA MET A 119 -0.14 -10.48 16.68
C MET A 119 0.55 -10.16 15.36
N VAL A 120 -0.01 -9.21 14.60
CA VAL A 120 0.41 -8.90 13.22
C VAL A 120 1.06 -7.52 13.10
N GLU A 121 0.88 -6.66 14.09
CA GLU A 121 1.47 -5.33 14.19
C GLU A 121 2.98 -5.34 13.95
N PRO A 122 3.80 -6.20 14.61
CA PRO A 122 5.26 -6.15 14.41
C PRO A 122 5.67 -6.46 12.98
N ILE A 123 4.86 -7.21 12.24
CA ILE A 123 5.10 -7.52 10.84
C ILE A 123 4.74 -6.30 9.99
N PHE A 124 3.56 -5.73 10.18
CA PHE A 124 3.09 -4.65 9.31
C PHE A 124 3.75 -3.30 9.61
N GLU A 125 4.01 -2.99 10.87
CA GLU A 125 4.64 -1.73 11.29
C GLU A 125 6.04 -1.57 10.68
N GLU A 126 6.81 -2.65 10.55
CA GLU A 126 8.13 -2.65 9.90
C GLU A 126 8.09 -2.13 8.46
N TYR A 127 7.01 -2.42 7.73
CA TYR A 127 6.84 -2.02 6.33
C TYR A 127 5.94 -0.79 6.16
N THR A 128 5.42 -0.20 7.24
CA THR A 128 4.42 0.88 7.15
C THR A 128 5.08 2.26 7.15
N ILE A 129 4.78 3.05 6.13
CA ILE A 129 5.25 4.43 5.99
C ILE A 129 4.09 5.42 5.79
N PRO A 130 4.20 6.66 6.31
CA PRO A 130 3.19 7.67 6.07
C PRO A 130 3.17 8.07 4.59
N TYR A 131 1.98 8.24 4.02
CA TYR A 131 1.82 8.80 2.67
C TYR A 131 0.67 9.78 2.56
N ARG A 132 0.63 10.47 1.42
CA ARG A 132 -0.52 11.24 0.96
C ARG A 132 -1.14 10.51 -0.22
N PRO A 133 -2.38 9.99 -0.10
CA PRO A 133 -3.04 9.35 -1.22
C PRO A 133 -3.32 10.34 -2.34
N PRO A 134 -3.43 9.84 -3.58
CA PRO A 134 -3.90 10.66 -4.66
C PRO A 134 -5.29 11.19 -4.31
N LYS A 135 -5.49 12.47 -4.58
CA LYS A 135 -6.72 13.19 -4.33
C LYS A 135 -7.07 13.93 -5.61
N LYS A 136 -8.25 13.68 -6.16
CA LYS A 136 -8.77 14.36 -7.36
C LYS A 136 -10.05 15.09 -7.01
N GLU A 137 -10.15 16.33 -7.47
CA GLU A 137 -11.28 17.18 -7.14
C GLU A 137 -12.58 16.61 -7.71
N ILE A 138 -13.62 16.64 -6.87
CA ILE A 138 -15.02 16.41 -7.26
C ILE A 138 -15.75 17.73 -7.02
N ASP A 139 -16.55 18.19 -7.98
CA ASP A 139 -17.30 19.43 -7.81
C ASP A 139 -18.30 19.29 -6.65
N LEU A 140 -18.34 20.29 -5.76
CA LEU A 140 -19.29 20.33 -4.64
C LEU A 140 -20.75 20.26 -5.11
N ASN A 141 -21.05 20.86 -6.27
CA ASN A 141 -22.40 20.81 -6.83
C ASN A 141 -22.81 19.38 -7.22
N GLU A 142 -21.84 18.49 -7.49
CA GLU A 142 -22.10 17.09 -7.76
C GLU A 142 -22.34 16.31 -6.45
N MET A 143 -21.78 16.76 -5.33
CA MET A 143 -21.84 16.12 -4.01
C MET A 143 -23.19 16.29 -3.30
N ASP A 144 -24.03 17.23 -3.73
CA ASP A 144 -25.34 17.52 -3.11
C ASP A 144 -26.25 16.30 -3.03
N GLY A 145 -26.18 15.42 -4.04
CA GLY A 145 -26.93 14.17 -4.07
C GLY A 145 -26.50 13.21 -2.96
N LEU A 146 -25.18 13.06 -2.74
CA LEU A 146 -24.62 12.23 -1.66
C LEU A 146 -24.98 12.82 -0.30
N TYR A 147 -24.81 14.12 -0.10
CA TYR A 147 -25.16 14.78 1.15
C TYR A 147 -26.65 14.62 1.48
N SER A 148 -27.52 14.82 0.48
CA SER A 148 -28.97 14.62 0.62
C SER A 148 -29.35 13.15 0.91
N CYS A 149 -28.58 12.20 0.42
CA CYS A 149 -28.74 10.78 0.75
C CYS A 149 -28.42 10.52 2.24
N LEU A 150 -27.23 10.95 2.68
CA LEU A 150 -26.79 10.78 4.06
C LEU A 150 -27.71 11.51 5.05
N LEU A 151 -28.19 12.70 4.70
CA LEU A 151 -29.19 13.44 5.48
C LEU A 151 -30.47 12.62 5.71
N ARG A 152 -31.00 12.00 4.65
CA ARG A 152 -32.18 11.14 4.75
C ARG A 152 -31.90 9.95 5.67
N PHE A 153 -30.74 9.33 5.53
CA PHE A 153 -30.37 8.16 6.33
C PHE A 153 -30.16 8.50 7.80
N THR A 154 -29.50 9.61 8.13
CA THR A 154 -29.36 10.08 9.52
C THR A 154 -30.73 10.32 10.15
N LYS A 155 -31.67 10.92 9.41
CA LYS A 155 -33.05 11.15 9.89
C LYS A 155 -33.86 9.87 10.08
N THR A 156 -33.64 8.83 9.28
CA THR A 156 -34.43 7.58 9.34
C THR A 156 -33.84 6.52 10.27
N PHE A 157 -32.51 6.39 10.30
CA PHE A 157 -31.80 5.38 11.09
C PHE A 157 -31.33 5.91 12.47
N GLY A 158 -31.51 7.21 12.72
CA GLY A 158 -31.11 7.89 13.94
C GLY A 158 -29.58 7.97 14.08
N ARG A 159 -29.14 8.28 15.31
CA ARG A 159 -27.72 8.51 15.63
C ARG A 159 -26.82 7.38 15.19
N ILE A 160 -25.72 7.67 14.48
CA ILE A 160 -24.96 6.64 13.77
C ILE A 160 -24.40 5.52 14.66
N PHE A 161 -23.94 5.86 15.86
CA PHE A 161 -23.36 4.89 16.80
C PHE A 161 -24.38 4.22 17.73
N SER A 162 -25.67 4.38 17.47
CA SER A 162 -26.71 3.64 18.19
C SER A 162 -27.03 2.30 17.51
N GLY A 163 -27.48 1.30 18.28
CA GLY A 163 -27.88 0.01 17.72
C GLY A 163 -26.71 -0.88 17.29
N LYS A 164 -26.93 -1.70 16.25
CA LYS A 164 -25.94 -2.66 15.76
C LYS A 164 -24.95 -2.02 14.79
N GLU A 165 -23.75 -2.56 14.78
CA GLU A 165 -22.61 -2.16 13.95
C GLU A 165 -22.93 -2.10 12.46
N ALA A 166 -23.59 -3.13 11.94
CA ALA A 166 -24.04 -3.21 10.55
C ALA A 166 -24.86 -2.00 10.06
N LYS A 167 -25.38 -1.17 10.97
CA LYS A 167 -26.02 0.10 10.60
C LYS A 167 -25.05 1.07 9.92
N ARG A 168 -23.76 1.06 10.28
CA ARG A 168 -22.73 1.93 9.68
C ARG A 168 -22.55 1.66 8.19
N LEU A 169 -22.80 0.44 7.73
CA LEU A 169 -22.78 0.08 6.31
C LEU A 169 -23.77 0.92 5.49
N PHE A 170 -24.90 1.32 6.06
CA PHE A 170 -25.86 2.21 5.38
C PHE A 170 -25.28 3.62 5.16
N PHE A 171 -24.29 4.05 5.93
CA PHE A 171 -23.65 5.35 5.76
C PHE A 171 -22.35 5.27 4.94
N ILE A 172 -21.64 4.13 4.99
CA ILE A 172 -20.43 3.88 4.21
C ILE A 172 -20.78 3.59 2.75
N ALA A 173 -21.74 2.69 2.49
CA ALA A 173 -22.07 2.25 1.13
C ALA A 173 -22.50 3.39 0.19
N PRO A 174 -23.28 4.40 0.60
CA PRO A 174 -23.59 5.55 -0.27
C PRO A 174 -22.36 6.33 -0.74
N ILE A 175 -21.32 6.46 0.10
CA ILE A 175 -20.06 7.13 -0.27
C ILE A 175 -19.36 6.32 -1.36
N LEU A 176 -19.22 5.01 -1.15
CA LEU A 176 -18.60 4.10 -2.12
C LEU A 176 -19.39 4.05 -3.44
N ALA A 177 -20.72 3.97 -3.36
CA ALA A 177 -21.62 3.95 -4.51
C ALA A 177 -21.56 5.26 -5.31
N TYR A 178 -21.57 6.40 -4.63
CA TYR A 178 -21.46 7.71 -5.27
C TYR A 178 -20.13 7.84 -6.02
N VAL A 179 -19.00 7.56 -5.37
CA VAL A 179 -17.69 7.65 -6.04
C VAL A 179 -17.59 6.67 -7.21
N SER A 180 -18.11 5.45 -7.06
CA SER A 180 -18.10 4.45 -8.14
C SER A 180 -18.99 4.87 -9.32
N TYR A 181 -20.12 5.53 -9.05
CA TYR A 181 -21.03 6.06 -10.06
C TYR A 181 -20.36 7.12 -10.95
N LEU A 182 -19.45 7.94 -10.41
CA LEU A 182 -18.72 8.95 -11.18
C LEU A 182 -17.88 8.36 -12.33
N PHE A 183 -17.57 7.06 -12.29
CA PHE A 183 -16.85 6.37 -13.36
C PHE A 183 -17.75 5.76 -14.44
N GLY A 184 -19.05 6.09 -14.48
CA GLY A 184 -19.96 5.68 -15.55
C GLY A 184 -20.15 4.17 -15.68
N GLY A 185 -20.04 3.42 -14.57
CA GLY A 185 -20.18 1.97 -14.54
C GLY A 185 -18.87 1.18 -14.69
N ASN A 186 -17.72 1.86 -14.80
CA ASN A 186 -16.40 1.21 -14.89
C ASN A 186 -15.83 0.72 -13.54
N VAL A 187 -16.50 1.04 -12.44
CA VAL A 187 -16.17 0.55 -11.09
C VAL A 187 -17.28 -0.36 -10.61
N GLN A 188 -16.93 -1.59 -10.25
CA GLN A 188 -17.84 -2.55 -9.64
C GLN A 188 -17.63 -2.58 -8.13
N ILE A 189 -18.73 -2.52 -7.37
CA ILE A 189 -18.73 -2.77 -5.92
C ILE A 189 -19.12 -4.23 -5.71
N LEU A 190 -18.17 -5.03 -5.21
CA LEU A 190 -18.42 -6.38 -4.75
C LEU A 190 -18.74 -6.33 -3.26
N VAL A 191 -19.79 -7.03 -2.83
CA VAL A 191 -20.27 -7.04 -1.44
C VAL A 191 -19.99 -8.40 -0.82
N GLU A 192 -19.55 -8.43 0.45
CA GLU A 192 -19.27 -9.66 1.20
C GLU A 192 -18.32 -10.63 0.47
N VAL A 193 -17.16 -10.12 0.05
CA VAL A 193 -16.19 -10.90 -0.73
C VAL A 193 -15.37 -11.80 0.18
N ASN A 194 -15.55 -13.12 0.03
CA ASN A 194 -14.70 -14.11 0.70
C ASN A 194 -13.38 -14.26 -0.05
N VAL A 195 -12.27 -14.26 0.69
CA VAL A 195 -10.92 -14.44 0.18
C VAL A 195 -10.27 -15.56 0.97
N VAL A 196 -9.70 -16.54 0.26
CA VAL A 196 -8.94 -17.64 0.84
C VAL A 196 -7.58 -17.61 0.16
N GLY A 197 -6.52 -17.26 0.89
CA GLY A 197 -5.19 -17.18 0.33
C GLY A 197 -4.66 -18.56 -0.07
N GLU A 198 -3.83 -18.59 -1.12
CA GLU A 198 -3.16 -19.79 -1.62
C GLU A 198 -1.79 -19.96 -0.94
N LYS A 199 -1.00 -18.89 -0.92
CA LYS A 199 0.30 -18.76 -0.26
C LYS A 199 0.19 -18.05 1.07
N VAL A 200 -0.80 -17.19 1.29
CA VAL A 200 -1.06 -16.57 2.60
C VAL A 200 -2.11 -17.40 3.33
N HIS A 201 -1.75 -18.01 4.47
CA HIS A 201 -2.56 -19.05 5.13
C HIS A 201 -3.78 -18.53 5.92
N THR A 202 -4.56 -17.65 5.31
CA THR A 202 -5.70 -16.98 5.92
C THR A 202 -6.95 -17.12 5.05
N ASN A 203 -8.10 -17.07 5.68
CA ASN A 203 -9.37 -16.88 5.03
C ASN A 203 -10.11 -15.73 5.70
N GLY A 204 -11.04 -15.12 4.99
CA GLY A 204 -11.92 -14.15 5.60
C GLY A 204 -12.75 -13.43 4.57
N ARG A 205 -13.34 -12.32 5.00
CA ARG A 205 -14.35 -11.62 4.23
C ARG A 205 -14.15 -10.12 4.33
N PHE A 206 -14.30 -9.44 3.21
CA PHE A 206 -14.43 -7.99 3.14
C PHE A 206 -15.89 -7.58 3.03
N GLU A 207 -16.32 -6.53 3.72
CA GLU A 207 -17.66 -5.97 3.54
C GLU A 207 -17.84 -5.45 2.12
N PHE A 208 -16.83 -4.77 1.57
CA PHE A 208 -16.81 -4.33 0.18
C PHE A 208 -15.43 -4.53 -0.46
N VAL A 209 -15.43 -4.78 -1.78
CA VAL A 209 -14.24 -4.62 -2.62
C VAL A 209 -14.61 -3.78 -3.84
N LEU A 210 -13.95 -2.64 -4.03
CA LEU A 210 -14.08 -1.87 -5.26
C LEU A 210 -13.12 -2.42 -6.31
N ARG A 211 -13.64 -2.68 -7.51
CA ARG A 211 -12.90 -3.24 -8.64
C ARG A 211 -12.99 -2.30 -9.85
N ARG A 212 -11.84 -1.85 -10.34
CA ARG A 212 -11.66 -1.13 -11.62
C ARG A 212 -10.43 -1.69 -12.32
N GLY A 213 -10.61 -2.46 -13.41
CA GLY A 213 -9.50 -3.18 -14.04
C GLY A 213 -8.77 -4.11 -13.05
N SER A 214 -7.45 -3.94 -12.92
CA SER A 214 -6.61 -4.64 -11.93
C SER A 214 -6.61 -4.00 -10.54
N LYS A 215 -7.16 -2.78 -10.36
CA LYS A 215 -7.21 -2.14 -9.05
C LYS A 215 -8.23 -2.83 -8.15
N ARG A 216 -7.81 -3.07 -6.90
CA ARG A 216 -8.66 -3.51 -5.80
C ARG A 216 -8.53 -2.53 -4.66
N ILE A 217 -9.66 -2.06 -4.14
CA ILE A 217 -9.74 -1.39 -2.85
C ILE A 217 -10.58 -2.27 -1.93
N CYS A 218 -9.96 -2.88 -0.94
CA CYS A 218 -10.63 -3.75 0.03
C CYS A 218 -11.10 -2.93 1.23
N ILE A 219 -12.37 -3.01 1.58
CA ILE A 219 -12.95 -2.20 2.65
C ILE A 219 -13.39 -3.10 3.79
N VAL A 220 -12.93 -2.76 5.00
CA VAL A 220 -13.38 -3.36 6.25
C VAL A 220 -14.17 -2.33 7.05
N GLU A 221 -15.37 -2.72 7.46
CA GLU A 221 -16.13 -1.98 8.48
C GLU A 221 -15.58 -2.33 9.87
N ALA A 222 -14.87 -1.40 10.48
CA ALA A 222 -14.33 -1.58 11.81
C ALA A 222 -15.41 -1.39 12.88
N MET A 223 -15.23 -2.08 14.00
CA MET A 223 -16.01 -1.80 15.20
C MET A 223 -15.74 -0.37 15.68
N LYS A 224 -16.72 0.23 16.35
CA LYS A 224 -16.63 1.64 16.76
C LYS A 224 -15.37 1.93 17.56
N ASP A 225 -15.10 1.09 18.56
CA ASP A 225 -14.05 1.28 19.55
C ASP A 225 -12.87 0.31 19.32
N ASP A 226 -12.79 -0.32 18.14
CA ASP A 226 -11.75 -1.29 17.79
C ASP A 226 -11.35 -1.18 16.30
N MET A 227 -10.71 -0.07 15.96
CA MET A 227 -10.12 0.18 14.64
C MET A 227 -8.95 -0.77 14.36
N ASP A 228 -8.21 -1.16 15.39
CA ASP A 228 -7.03 -2.01 15.30
C ASP A 228 -7.40 -3.42 14.84
N GLN A 229 -8.54 -3.95 15.30
CA GLN A 229 -9.10 -5.18 14.77
C GLN A 229 -9.44 -5.04 13.28
N GLY A 230 -10.05 -3.93 12.88
CA GLY A 230 -10.31 -3.64 11.46
C GLY A 230 -9.01 -3.56 10.64
N LEU A 231 -7.94 -3.02 11.21
CA LEU A 231 -6.62 -2.91 10.62
C LEU A 231 -5.98 -4.27 10.36
N ALA A 232 -5.98 -5.15 11.37
CA ALA A 232 -5.47 -6.50 11.25
C ALA A 232 -6.19 -7.27 10.13
N GLN A 233 -7.52 -7.21 10.11
CA GLN A 233 -8.33 -7.88 9.09
C GLN A 233 -8.03 -7.36 7.69
N ASN A 234 -7.95 -6.03 7.53
CA ASN A 234 -7.78 -5.43 6.21
C ASN A 234 -6.39 -5.70 5.63
N LEU A 235 -5.33 -5.52 6.42
CA LEU A 235 -3.96 -5.73 5.94
C LEU A 235 -3.71 -7.20 5.59
N VAL A 236 -4.08 -8.13 6.48
CA VAL A 236 -3.96 -9.59 6.22
C VAL A 236 -4.78 -10.00 5.01
N GLY A 237 -6.00 -9.48 4.89
CA GLY A 237 -6.84 -9.77 3.74
C GLY A 237 -6.32 -9.19 2.43
N CYS A 238 -5.68 -8.02 2.46
CA CYS A 238 -5.04 -7.44 1.28
C CYS A 238 -3.86 -8.28 0.81
N GLU A 239 -3.09 -8.86 1.74
CA GLU A 239 -2.03 -9.81 1.41
C GLU A 239 -2.58 -11.08 0.75
N ALA A 240 -3.67 -11.64 1.29
CA ALA A 240 -4.35 -12.80 0.72
C ALA A 240 -4.98 -12.50 -0.65
N LEU A 241 -5.58 -11.33 -0.85
CA LEU A 241 -6.16 -10.96 -2.14
C LEU A 241 -5.07 -10.73 -3.19
N ALA A 242 -3.96 -10.10 -2.81
CA ALA A 242 -2.81 -9.92 -3.70
C ALA A 242 -2.22 -11.26 -4.15
N ASP A 243 -2.19 -12.24 -3.27
CA ASP A 243 -1.80 -13.61 -3.56
C ASP A 243 -2.74 -14.29 -4.56
N VAL A 244 -4.03 -14.34 -4.26
CA VAL A 244 -5.06 -15.00 -5.09
C VAL A 244 -5.17 -14.36 -6.48
N GLU A 245 -5.19 -13.03 -6.55
CA GLU A 245 -5.36 -12.31 -7.81
C GLU A 245 -4.03 -11.95 -8.50
N GLN A 246 -2.89 -12.32 -7.92
CA GLN A 246 -1.54 -12.01 -8.42
C GLN A 246 -1.33 -10.50 -8.65
N LEU A 247 -1.73 -9.69 -7.68
CA LEU A 247 -1.66 -8.22 -7.75
C LEU A 247 -0.40 -7.69 -7.06
N ASP A 248 0.35 -6.83 -7.76
CA ASP A 248 1.49 -6.13 -7.15
C ASP A 248 1.05 -5.12 -6.09
N VAL A 249 -0.11 -4.48 -6.33
CA VAL A 249 -0.67 -3.42 -5.49
C VAL A 249 -2.12 -3.74 -5.13
N VAL A 250 -2.42 -3.70 -3.84
CA VAL A 250 -3.79 -3.76 -3.31
C VAL A 250 -4.00 -2.57 -2.38
N TYR A 251 -5.11 -1.86 -2.54
CA TYR A 251 -5.48 -0.76 -1.67
C TYR A 251 -6.44 -1.26 -0.58
N GLY A 252 -6.39 -0.63 0.57
CA GLY A 252 -7.23 -0.96 1.72
C GLY A 252 -7.93 0.27 2.29
N ILE A 253 -9.12 0.09 2.84
CA ILE A 253 -9.81 1.09 3.66
C ILE A 253 -10.34 0.39 4.92
N VAL A 254 -10.02 0.95 6.08
CA VAL A 254 -10.62 0.57 7.36
C VAL A 254 -11.42 1.74 7.87
N THR A 255 -12.70 1.54 8.19
CA THR A 255 -13.56 2.63 8.64
C THR A 255 -14.67 2.20 9.59
N ASN A 256 -14.93 3.03 10.60
CA ASN A 256 -16.14 3.00 11.43
C ASN A 256 -17.11 4.13 11.04
N TYR A 257 -17.07 4.57 9.78
CA TYR A 257 -17.69 5.75 9.18
C TYR A 257 -17.09 7.12 9.57
N THR A 258 -16.68 7.36 10.82
CA THR A 258 -16.08 8.66 11.17
C THR A 258 -14.57 8.65 10.97
N GLN A 259 -13.88 7.57 11.33
CA GLN A 259 -12.46 7.38 11.08
C GLN A 259 -12.27 6.60 9.79
N TRP A 260 -11.31 7.03 8.97
CA TRP A 260 -10.96 6.39 7.70
C TRP A 260 -9.45 6.24 7.63
N ILE A 261 -9.00 4.99 7.53
CA ILE A 261 -7.59 4.67 7.33
C ILE A 261 -7.44 4.05 5.96
N PHE A 262 -6.61 4.68 5.12
CA PHE A 262 -6.34 4.28 3.75
C PHE A 262 -4.97 3.60 3.66
N PHE A 263 -4.91 2.51 2.91
CA PHE A 263 -3.70 1.74 2.66
C PHE A 263 -3.41 1.61 1.18
N LYS A 264 -2.12 1.55 0.85
CA LYS A 264 -1.63 1.01 -0.42
C LYS A 264 -0.55 -0.01 -0.08
N SER A 265 -0.89 -1.30 -0.18
CA SER A 265 0.04 -2.42 0.02
C SER A 265 0.72 -2.73 -1.31
N GLU A 266 2.02 -2.48 -1.37
CA GLU A 266 2.91 -2.80 -2.50
C GLU A 266 3.91 -3.89 -2.11
N LYS A 267 4.75 -4.33 -3.04
CA LYS A 267 5.72 -5.42 -2.80
C LYS A 267 6.57 -5.23 -1.54
N ASP A 268 7.09 -4.03 -1.31
CA ASP A 268 8.06 -3.76 -0.24
C ASP A 268 7.50 -2.87 0.87
N TRP A 269 6.47 -2.08 0.60
CA TRP A 269 5.97 -1.07 1.54
C TRP A 269 4.45 -1.08 1.63
N ILE A 270 3.97 -0.69 2.80
CA ILE A 270 2.58 -0.37 3.07
C ILE A 270 2.51 1.12 3.33
N HIS A 271 1.81 1.83 2.47
CA HIS A 271 1.60 3.26 2.65
C HIS A 271 0.31 3.47 3.43
N GLN A 272 0.35 4.22 4.53
CA GLN A 272 -0.82 4.50 5.37
C GLN A 272 -1.16 6.00 5.47
N HIS A 273 -2.47 6.30 5.41
CA HIS A 273 -3.01 7.64 5.59
C HIS A 273 -4.28 7.62 6.42
N ASN A 274 -4.37 8.50 7.43
CA ASN A 274 -5.52 8.57 8.32
C ASN A 274 -6.24 9.91 8.12
N THR A 275 -7.56 9.88 8.08
CA THR A 275 -8.40 11.08 8.05
C THR A 275 -9.78 10.78 8.65
N THR A 276 -10.62 11.80 8.80
CA THR A 276 -11.91 11.68 9.48
C THR A 276 -13.02 12.45 8.78
N ILE A 277 -14.24 11.92 8.87
CA ILE A 277 -15.47 12.67 8.63
C ILE A 277 -15.85 13.37 9.93
N GLN A 278 -15.94 14.69 9.86
CA GLN A 278 -16.42 15.51 10.97
C GLN A 278 -17.94 15.47 10.99
N LEU A 279 -18.53 15.25 12.16
CA LEU A 279 -19.97 15.25 12.33
C LEU A 279 -20.41 16.52 13.05
N ASP A 280 -21.57 17.05 12.67
CA ASP A 280 -22.23 18.11 13.42
C ASP A 280 -23.02 17.55 14.62
N GLN A 281 -23.80 18.41 15.28
CA GLN A 281 -24.59 18.04 16.46
C GLN A 281 -25.72 17.05 16.15
N ASP A 282 -26.11 16.93 14.89
CA ASP A 282 -27.18 16.05 14.40
C ASP A 282 -26.61 14.75 13.77
N ASP A 283 -25.33 14.44 13.98
CA ASP A 283 -24.59 13.34 13.34
C ASP A 283 -24.53 13.45 11.79
N LEU A 284 -24.70 14.65 11.22
CA LEU A 284 -24.54 14.86 9.79
C LEU A 284 -23.08 15.13 9.43
N PRO A 285 -22.57 14.57 8.32
CA PRO A 285 -21.20 14.78 7.91
C PRO A 285 -20.99 16.19 7.37
N ALA A 286 -19.98 16.90 7.88
CA ALA A 286 -19.55 18.16 7.31
C ALA A 286 -19.12 17.94 5.85
N GLN A 287 -19.68 18.73 4.92
CA GLN A 287 -19.50 18.55 3.47
C GLN A 287 -18.04 18.48 3.05
N GLU A 288 -17.17 19.32 3.62
CA GLU A 288 -15.74 19.34 3.30
C GLU A 288 -15.05 18.02 3.67
N SER A 289 -15.33 17.49 4.87
CA SER A 289 -14.72 16.24 5.33
C SER A 289 -15.24 15.02 4.53
N LEU A 290 -16.53 15.02 4.17
CA LEU A 290 -17.13 14.01 3.31
C LEU A 290 -16.54 14.06 1.90
N ARG A 291 -16.40 15.26 1.34
CA ARG A 291 -15.75 15.50 0.05
C ARG A 291 -14.31 15.01 0.08
N ASN A 292 -13.56 15.30 1.15
CA ASN A 292 -12.18 14.82 1.28
C ASN A 292 -12.06 13.29 1.16
N ILE A 293 -12.94 12.53 1.83
CA ILE A 293 -13.00 11.07 1.69
C ILE A 293 -13.32 10.65 0.25
N ALA A 294 -14.36 11.25 -0.34
CA ALA A 294 -14.79 10.93 -1.70
C ALA A 294 -13.68 11.20 -2.74
N GLU A 295 -12.98 12.33 -2.63
CA GLU A 295 -11.89 12.75 -3.52
C GLU A 295 -10.65 11.86 -3.41
N ILE A 296 -10.37 11.31 -2.21
CA ILE A 296 -9.30 10.32 -2.02
C ILE A 296 -9.66 9.01 -2.72
N ILE A 297 -10.86 8.48 -2.49
CA ILE A 297 -11.31 7.23 -3.14
C ILE A 297 -11.34 7.41 -4.66
N TYR A 298 -11.85 8.55 -5.12
CA TYR A 298 -11.88 8.91 -6.54
C TYR A 298 -10.47 9.04 -7.11
N GLY A 299 -9.53 9.66 -6.39
CA GLY A 299 -8.13 9.75 -6.78
C GLY A 299 -7.48 8.37 -6.93
N ILE A 300 -7.64 7.49 -5.93
CA ILE A 300 -7.09 6.12 -5.95
C ILE A 300 -7.62 5.32 -7.15
N LEU A 301 -8.93 5.43 -7.40
CA LEU A 301 -9.57 4.75 -8.52
C LEU A 301 -9.16 5.33 -9.86
N SER A 302 -8.96 6.64 -9.97
CA SER A 302 -8.65 7.34 -11.22
C SER A 302 -7.19 7.26 -11.66
N ASP A 303 -6.27 6.93 -10.76
CA ASP A 303 -4.83 6.90 -11.10
C ASP A 303 -4.48 5.62 -11.82
N ASP A 304 -4.58 5.61 -13.13
CA ASP A 304 -4.19 4.46 -13.92
C ASP A 304 -2.67 4.29 -13.86
N ASN A 305 -2.20 3.24 -13.17
CA ASN A 305 -0.92 2.63 -13.52
C ASN A 305 -1.13 1.83 -14.82
N GLU A 306 -1.62 2.50 -15.87
CA GLU A 306 -1.53 1.97 -17.23
C GLU A 306 -0.08 2.21 -17.66
N SER A 307 0.74 1.18 -17.44
CA SER A 307 1.87 0.96 -18.34
C SER A 307 1.25 0.68 -19.72
N ASN A 308 1.12 1.75 -20.51
CA ASN A 308 0.87 1.68 -21.93
C ASN A 308 1.95 0.81 -22.56
N ASN A 309 1.61 -0.45 -22.84
CA ASN A 309 2.28 -1.23 -23.86
C ASN A 309 1.56 -0.96 -25.17
N GLU A 310 1.97 0.10 -25.87
CA GLU A 310 1.94 0.18 -27.33
C GLU A 310 3.37 0.00 -27.86
#